data_AF-A0A7U9SNX9-F1
#
_entry.id   AF-A0A7U9SNX9-F1
#
_cell.length_a   1.000
_cell.length_b   1.000
_cell.length_c   1.000
_cell.angle_alpha   90.00
_cell.angle_beta   90.00
_cell.angle_gamma   90.00
#
_symmetry.space_group_name_H-M   'P 1'
#
loop_
_entity.id
_entity.type
_entity.pdbx_description
1 polymer ?
#
loop_
_entity_poly.entity_id
_entity_poly.type
_entity_poly.pdbx_seq_one_letter_code
_entity_poly.pdbx_strand_id
1 'polypeptide(L)'
;MLQILDEKVLKTDDEIENLYKNCKYLYTIDSYDKMLEDKGYLYCISTSETSYKQLYDERDRLRGEGKICVIGGSYNNGGAIGVQYEIKE
;
A
#
# COMPACT_ATOMS: atom_id res chain seq x y z
N MET A 1 5.46 2.15 -12.02
CA MET A 1 4.87 3.47 -12.25
C MET A 1 3.77 3.65 -11.23
N LEU A 2 3.68 4.80 -10.56
CA LEU A 2 2.59 5.07 -9.61
C LEU A 2 1.32 5.38 -10.39
N GLN A 3 0.23 4.74 -10.02
CA GLN A 3 -1.10 4.99 -10.55
C GLN A 3 -2.02 5.40 -9.40
N ILE A 4 -2.49 6.66 -9.44
CA ILE A 4 -3.56 7.13 -8.58
C ILE A 4 -4.86 6.48 -9.05
N LEU A 5 -5.62 5.93 -8.12
CA LEU A 5 -6.90 5.29 -8.37
C LEU A 5 -8.01 6.23 -7.90
N ASP A 6 -8.97 6.53 -8.78
CA ASP A 6 -10.22 7.22 -8.40
C ASP A 6 -11.26 6.17 -7.95
N GLU A 7 -10.88 5.33 -6.99
CA GLU A 7 -11.74 4.27 -6.50
C GLU A 7 -12.43 4.69 -5.20
N LYS A 8 -13.76 4.77 -5.28
CA LYS A 8 -14.64 5.09 -4.14
C LYS A 8 -15.16 3.85 -3.42
N VAL A 9 -14.64 2.69 -3.79
CA VAL A 9 -15.06 1.39 -3.28
C VAL A 9 -14.04 0.92 -2.27
N LEU A 10 -14.50 0.70 -1.05
CA LEU A 10 -13.75 0.06 0.02
C LEU A 10 -13.32 -1.34 -0.41
N LYS A 11 -12.02 -1.63 -0.31
CA LYS A 11 -11.46 -2.95 -0.62
C LYS A 11 -10.66 -3.47 0.57
N THR A 12 -10.73 -4.77 0.80
CA THR A 12 -9.86 -5.45 1.76
C THR A 12 -8.49 -5.69 1.18
N ASP A 13 -7.52 -5.99 2.04
CA ASP A 13 -6.16 -6.34 1.64
C ASP A 13 -6.16 -7.50 0.62
N ASP A 14 -6.91 -8.56 0.91
CA ASP A 14 -7.08 -9.72 0.03
C ASP A 14 -7.64 -9.34 -1.36
N GLU A 15 -8.61 -8.42 -1.42
CA GLU A 15 -9.18 -7.96 -2.69
C GLU A 15 -8.15 -7.17 -3.51
N ILE A 16 -7.37 -6.32 -2.84
CA ILE A 16 -6.31 -5.52 -3.47
C ILE A 16 -5.20 -6.44 -4.00
N GLU A 17 -4.75 -7.41 -3.22
CA GLU A 17 -3.73 -8.38 -3.64
C GLU A 17 -4.18 -9.23 -4.84
N ASN A 18 -5.46 -9.62 -4.87
CA ASN A 18 -6.03 -10.37 -5.99
C ASN A 18 -6.11 -9.54 -7.28
N LEU A 19 -6.47 -8.26 -7.17
CA LEU A 19 -6.60 -7.35 -8.31
C LEU A 19 -5.24 -6.86 -8.84
N TYR A 20 -4.31 -6.57 -7.93
CA TYR A 20 -3.06 -5.90 -8.22
C TYR A 20 -1.87 -6.75 -7.74
N LYS A 21 -1.54 -7.77 -8.54
CA LYS A 21 -0.39 -8.63 -8.26
C LYS A 21 0.93 -7.88 -8.42
N ASN A 22 1.93 -8.26 -7.61
CA ASN A 22 3.30 -7.72 -7.65
C ASN A 22 3.36 -6.19 -7.54
N CYS A 23 2.55 -5.61 -6.67
CA CYS A 23 2.53 -4.17 -6.44
C CYS A 23 2.65 -3.85 -4.96
N LYS A 24 3.04 -2.61 -4.67
CA LYS A 24 2.76 -1.97 -3.38
C LYS A 24 1.61 -1.01 -3.55
N TYR A 25 0.82 -0.84 -2.50
CA TYR A 25 -0.32 0.06 -2.53
C TYR A 25 -0.44 0.86 -1.24
N LEU A 26 -1.10 2.00 -1.36
CA LEU A 26 -1.40 2.91 -0.27
C LEU A 26 -2.91 2.95 -0.07
N TYR A 27 -3.36 2.68 1.15
CA TYR A 27 -4.75 2.83 1.55
C TYR A 27 -4.87 3.60 2.85
N THR A 28 -6.04 4.18 3.10
CA THR A 28 -6.33 4.83 4.37
C THR A 28 -7.30 4.03 5.21
N ILE A 29 -7.13 4.12 6.51
CA ILE A 29 -8.04 3.55 7.51
C ILE A 29 -8.60 4.68 8.38
N ASP A 30 -9.75 4.44 9.00
CA ASP A 30 -10.41 5.42 9.86
C ASP A 30 -9.83 5.41 11.29
N SER A 31 -9.32 4.26 11.76
CA SER A 31 -8.70 4.12 13.08
C SER A 31 -7.68 2.98 13.15
N TYR A 32 -6.61 3.15 13.94
CA TYR A 32 -5.62 2.11 14.22
C TYR A 32 -6.20 0.91 14.98
N ASP A 33 -7.19 1.12 15.85
CA ASP A 33 -7.82 0.03 16.63
C ASP A 33 -8.57 -0.95 15.75
N LYS A 34 -8.97 -0.50 14.56
CA LYS A 34 -9.70 -1.30 13.58
C LYS A 34 -8.82 -1.82 12.46
N MET A 35 -7.49 -1.63 12.50
CA MET A 35 -6.60 -1.95 11.37
C MET A 35 -6.77 -3.37 10.79
N LEU A 36 -7.10 -4.35 11.64
CA LEU A 36 -7.33 -5.75 11.22
C LEU A 36 -8.74 -6.02 10.65
N GLU A 37 -9.68 -5.10 10.85
CA GLU A 37 -11.09 -5.20 10.45
C GLU A 37 -11.50 -4.12 9.44
N ASP A 38 -10.67 -3.08 9.28
CA ASP A 38 -10.98 -1.90 8.48
C ASP A 38 -10.86 -2.22 7.00
N LYS A 39 -11.97 -1.96 6.30
CA LYS A 39 -11.96 -1.89 4.84
C LYS A 39 -11.44 -0.50 4.52
N GLY A 40 -10.22 -0.42 4.01
CA GLY A 40 -9.62 0.85 3.66
C GLY A 40 -10.10 1.39 2.32
N TYR A 41 -9.90 2.68 2.09
CA TYR A 41 -10.00 3.27 0.76
C TYR A 41 -8.65 3.13 0.07
N LEU A 42 -8.59 2.43 -1.07
CA LEU A 42 -7.38 2.31 -1.88
C LEU A 42 -7.14 3.62 -2.64
N TYR A 43 -5.98 4.25 -2.44
CA TYR A 43 -5.63 5.53 -3.07
C TYR A 43 -4.77 5.36 -4.31
N CYS A 44 -3.70 4.57 -4.21
CA CYS A 44 -2.78 4.40 -5.31
C CYS A 44 -2.04 3.07 -5.25
N ILE A 45 -1.60 2.63 -6.43
CA ILE A 45 -0.79 1.42 -6.61
C ILE A 45 0.53 1.81 -7.27
N SER A 46 1.61 1.18 -6.86
CA SER A 46 2.90 1.25 -7.51
C SER A 46 3.27 -0.15 -7.95
N THR A 47 3.28 -0.37 -9.26
CA THR A 47 3.63 -1.66 -9.89
C THR A 47 5.11 -1.77 -10.26
N SER A 48 5.93 -0.78 -9.89
CA SER A 48 7.37 -0.80 -10.14
C SER A 48 8.12 -0.33 -8.91
N GLU A 49 9.20 -1.03 -8.58
CA GLU A 49 10.12 -0.61 -7.53
C GLU A 49 10.66 0.80 -7.80
N THR A 50 10.91 1.17 -9.06
CA THR A 50 11.44 2.51 -9.38
C THR A 50 10.48 3.65 -9.01
N SER A 51 9.18 3.36 -8.86
CA SER A 51 8.15 4.32 -8.44
C SER A 51 7.73 4.19 -6.98
N TYR A 52 8.41 3.38 -6.16
CA TYR A 52 8.03 3.25 -4.74
C TYR A 52 8.13 4.60 -4.02
N LYS A 53 9.13 5.45 -4.34
CA LYS A 53 9.29 6.77 -3.70
C LYS A 53 8.04 7.65 -3.82
N GLN A 54 7.43 7.66 -5.01
CA GLN A 54 6.21 8.43 -5.27
C GLN A 54 5.03 7.97 -4.39
N LEU A 55 5.01 6.68 -4.00
CA LEU A 55 4.01 6.14 -3.09
C LEU A 55 4.20 6.66 -1.66
N TYR A 56 5.46 6.88 -1.23
CA TYR A 56 5.78 7.50 0.06
C TYR A 56 5.54 9.01 0.06
N ASP A 57 5.82 9.69 -1.06
CA ASP A 57 5.51 11.12 -1.21
C ASP A 57 4.00 11.36 -1.07
N GLU A 58 3.17 10.50 -1.69
CA GLU A 58 1.71 10.58 -1.60
C GLU A 58 1.20 10.24 -0.20
N ARG A 59 1.81 9.25 0.47
CA ARG A 59 1.54 8.95 1.89
C ARG A 59 1.80 10.17 2.76
N ASP A 60 2.92 10.86 2.56
CA ASP A 60 3.31 12.01 3.39
C ASP A 60 2.36 13.21 3.16
N ARG A 61 1.91 13.40 1.91
CA ARG A 61 0.84 14.37 1.60
C ARG A 61 -0.45 14.06 2.36
N LEU A 62 -0.96 12.83 2.27
CA LEU A 62 -2.21 12.42 2.93
C LEU A 62 -2.10 12.46 4.46
N ARG A 63 -0.93 12.12 5.02
CA ARG A 63 -0.66 12.27 6.46
C ARG A 63 -0.67 13.74 6.88
N GLY A 64 -0.16 14.65 6.04
CA GLY A 64 -0.28 16.09 6.25
C GLY A 64 -1.72 16.59 6.30
N GLU A 65 -2.65 15.88 5.65
CA GLU A 65 -4.10 16.14 5.67
C GLU A 65 -4.82 15.44 6.84
N GLY A 66 -4.08 14.76 7.72
CA GLY A 66 -4.62 14.06 8.89
C GLY A 66 -5.17 12.66 8.61
N LYS A 67 -4.89 12.08 7.44
CA LYS A 67 -5.31 10.71 7.11
C LYS A 67 -4.36 9.67 7.71
N ILE A 68 -4.93 8.60 8.26
CA ILE A 68 -4.14 7.43 8.68
C ILE A 68 -3.88 6.57 7.44
N CYS A 69 -2.61 6.42 7.09
CA CYS A 69 -2.19 5.76 5.87
C CYS A 69 -1.38 4.50 6.16
N VAL A 70 -1.74 3.41 5.48
CA VAL A 70 -1.06 2.12 5.53
C VAL A 70 -0.52 1.78 4.15
N ILE A 71 0.72 1.30 4.10
CA ILE A 71 1.34 0.78 2.88
C ILE A 71 1.32 -0.75 2.98
N GLY A 72 0.66 -1.39 2.03
CA GLY A 72 0.59 -2.83 1.88
C GLY A 72 1.21 -3.31 0.57
N GLY A 73 1.20 -4.63 0.37
CA GLY A 73 1.68 -5.27 -0.84
C GLY A 73 3.19 -5.51 -0.91
N SER A 74 3.57 -6.35 -1.88
CA SER A 74 4.94 -6.78 -2.11
C SER A 74 5.28 -6.81 -3.59
N TYR A 75 6.47 -6.33 -3.93
CA TYR A 75 7.04 -6.49 -5.26
C TYR A 75 7.58 -7.92 -5.38
N ASN A 76 6.79 -8.83 -5.94
CA ASN A 76 7.22 -10.21 -6.13
C ASN A 76 8.08 -10.31 -7.41
N ASN A 77 9.31 -9.81 -7.35
CA ASN A 77 10.29 -9.84 -8.46
C ASN A 77 11.07 -11.17 -8.55
N GLY A 78 10.49 -12.27 -8.06
CA GLY A 78 11.13 -13.59 -8.06
C GLY A 78 12.03 -13.87 -6.84
N GLY A 79 12.04 -12.99 -5.83
CA GLY A 79 12.61 -13.29 -4.52
C GLY A 79 11.62 -14.14 -3.71
N ALA A 80 12.10 -15.23 -3.12
CA ALA A 80 11.30 -16.16 -2.33
C ALA A 80 10.33 -15.49 -1.35
N ILE A 81 9.16 -16.10 -1.14
CA ILE A 81 8.20 -15.72 -0.09
C ILE A 81 8.90 -15.84 1.27
N GLY A 82 9.29 -14.72 1.86
CA GLY A 82 9.95 -14.66 3.15
C GLY A 82 10.08 -13.23 3.65
N VAL A 83 9.96 -13.04 4.96
CA VAL A 83 10.12 -11.75 5.64
C VAL A 83 11.58 -11.32 5.50
N GLN A 84 11.86 -10.32 4.66
CA GLN A 84 13.20 -9.74 4.53
C GLN A 84 13.46 -8.80 5.72
N TYR A 85 14.27 -9.26 6.68
CA TYR A 85 14.89 -8.38 7.66
C TYR A 85 16.25 -7.92 7.11
N GLU A 86 16.49 -6.60 7.06
CA GLU A 86 17.85 -6.08 6.94
C GLU A 86 18.60 -6.41 8.24
N ILE A 87 19.50 -7.40 8.19
CA ILE A 87 20.55 -7.52 9.21
C ILE A 87 21.65 -6.55 8.80
N LYS A 88 21.93 -5.55 9.64
CA LYS A 88 23.15 -4.74 9.52
C LYS A 88 24.34 -5.60 9.96
N GLU A 89 25.37 -5.69 9.12
CA GLU A 89 26.72 -6.03 9.56
C GLU A 89 27.34 -4.89 10.38
#